data_AF-A0A0F4QLL8-F1
#
_entry.id   AF-A0A0F4QLL8-F1
#
_cell.length_a   1.000
_cell.length_b   1.000
_cell.length_c   1.000
_cell.angle_alpha   90.00
_cell.angle_beta   90.00
_cell.angle_gamma   90.00
#
_symmetry.space_group_name_H-M   'P 1'
#
loop_
_entity.id
_entity.type
_entity.pdbx_description
1 polymer ?
#
loop_
_entity_poly.entity_id
_entity_poly.type
_entity_poly.pdbx_seq_one_letter_code
_entity_poly.pdbx_strand_id
1 'polypeptide(L)'
;MSHSTNHKIITYILAVTLIVIGSSFILGGHTRYIENAFGFYSMTGMYSSKSLGLFWGGFCLLTGITLAAAPYLSALRRPQFGLLILLSAIMLLTLFDSGRWIAEHGGFPVIGSGQGIIKYFALLPLAFYLCFGTRFTERTHALMNYIPVAIVLFWIGGMKFLELEAKAIVPLVETSPFMSWLYTLFSVQTASDLIGIYDLVFAILLGVGIWLRKRYIVLLGIAATGAVFIMTQTFLFSAQGGFADTTLIDGLGLFIIKDLWFICNLFIIFEYARGCEDTAAEK
;
A
#
# COMPACT_ATOMS: atom_id res chain seq x y z
N MET A 1 10.06 3.79 -27.91
CA MET A 1 10.80 4.04 -26.66
C MET A 1 10.83 2.76 -25.87
N SER A 2 12.03 2.21 -25.63
CA SER A 2 12.23 1.10 -24.72
C SER A 2 11.90 1.57 -23.31
N HIS A 3 10.97 0.90 -22.64
CA HIS A 3 10.64 1.19 -21.23
C HIS A 3 11.84 0.81 -20.36
N SER A 4 12.17 1.64 -19.36
CA SER A 4 13.20 1.31 -18.38
C SER A 4 12.86 -0.02 -17.68
N THR A 5 13.88 -0.75 -17.23
CA THR A 5 13.69 -2.01 -16.49
C THR A 5 12.76 -1.82 -15.29
N ASN A 6 12.87 -0.69 -14.60
CA ASN A 6 12.03 -0.33 -13.46
C ASN A 6 10.55 -0.16 -13.84
N HIS A 7 10.25 0.48 -14.96
CA HIS A 7 8.88 0.61 -15.45
C HIS A 7 8.20 -0.75 -15.65
N LYS A 8 8.93 -1.72 -16.22
CA LYS A 8 8.43 -3.09 -16.40
C LYS A 8 8.21 -3.78 -15.04
N ILE A 9 9.18 -3.70 -14.13
CA ILE A 9 9.07 -4.30 -12.78
C ILE A 9 7.84 -3.76 -12.05
N ILE A 10 7.66 -2.43 -12.00
CA ILE A 10 6.51 -1.79 -11.36
C ILE A 10 5.20 -2.26 -12.01
N THR A 11 5.15 -2.29 -13.34
CA THR A 11 3.97 -2.74 -14.09
C THR A 11 3.59 -4.17 -13.72
N TYR A 12 4.56 -5.09 -13.66
CA TYR A 12 4.28 -6.50 -13.34
C TYR A 12 3.92 -6.72 -11.88
N ILE A 13 4.56 -6.02 -10.93
CA ILE A 13 4.18 -6.11 -9.51
C ILE A 13 2.72 -5.64 -9.35
N LEU A 14 2.36 -4.50 -9.94
CA LEU A 14 0.98 -4.01 -9.89
C LEU A 14 0.00 -4.98 -10.57
N ALA A 15 0.37 -5.54 -11.72
CA ALA A 15 -0.47 -6.49 -12.42
C ALA A 15 -0.72 -7.75 -11.58
N VAL A 16 0.33 -8.36 -11.03
CA VAL A 16 0.23 -9.57 -10.22
C VAL A 16 -0.62 -9.33 -8.97
N THR A 17 -0.36 -8.23 -8.26
CA THR A 17 -1.14 -7.91 -7.05
C THR A 17 -2.63 -7.71 -7.35
N LEU A 18 -2.97 -6.99 -8.43
CA LEU A 18 -4.36 -6.80 -8.85
C LEU A 18 -5.03 -8.09 -9.34
N ILE A 19 -4.28 -8.97 -10.02
CA ILE A 19 -4.76 -10.29 -10.46
C ILE A 19 -5.07 -11.16 -9.24
N VAL A 20 -4.19 -11.21 -8.24
CA VAL A 20 -4.40 -12.00 -7.02
C VAL A 20 -5.58 -11.46 -6.21
N ILE A 21 -5.65 -10.14 -6.00
CA ILE A 21 -6.79 -9.50 -5.33
C ILE A 21 -8.09 -9.77 -6.09
N GLY A 22 -8.09 -9.60 -7.41
CA GLY A 22 -9.26 -9.81 -8.26
C GLY A 22 -9.77 -11.24 -8.21
N SER A 23 -8.85 -12.20 -8.32
CA SER A 23 -9.14 -13.63 -8.23
C SER A 23 -9.71 -14.01 -6.86
N SER A 24 -9.15 -13.45 -5.78
CA SER A 24 -9.64 -13.70 -4.42
C SER A 24 -11.10 -13.29 -4.24
N PHE A 25 -11.49 -12.09 -4.72
CA PHE A 25 -12.88 -11.64 -4.67
C PHE A 25 -13.82 -12.44 -5.58
N ILE A 26 -13.36 -12.86 -6.76
CA ILE A 26 -14.14 -13.72 -7.67
C ILE A 26 -14.47 -15.07 -7.01
N LEU A 27 -13.52 -15.61 -6.26
CA LEU A 27 -13.69 -16.86 -5.51
C LEU A 27 -14.57 -16.70 -4.25
N GLY A 28 -15.05 -15.50 -3.95
CA GLY A 28 -15.93 -15.22 -2.82
C GLY A 28 -15.20 -14.85 -1.53
N GLY A 29 -13.92 -14.46 -1.61
CA GLY A 29 -13.17 -13.95 -0.47
C GLY A 29 -13.70 -12.62 0.05
N HIS A 30 -13.66 -12.42 1.37
CA HIS A 30 -13.84 -11.13 2.04
C HIS A 30 -15.14 -10.40 1.74
N THR A 31 -16.26 -11.12 1.81
CA THR A 31 -17.61 -10.56 1.62
C THR A 31 -17.86 -9.33 2.48
N ARG A 32 -17.39 -9.32 3.74
CA ARG A 32 -17.50 -8.15 4.64
C ARG A 32 -16.73 -6.92 4.14
N TYR A 33 -15.58 -7.11 3.49
CA TYR A 33 -14.84 -6.00 2.88
C TYR A 33 -15.66 -5.35 1.75
N ILE A 34 -16.28 -6.18 0.91
CA ILE A 34 -17.15 -5.75 -0.19
C ILE A 34 -18.42 -5.10 0.36
N GLU A 35 -19.07 -5.69 1.36
CA GLU A 35 -20.27 -5.13 2.00
C GLU A 35 -20.00 -3.76 2.59
N ASN A 36 -18.88 -3.60 3.30
CA ASN A 36 -18.51 -2.30 3.85
C ASN A 36 -18.18 -1.27 2.76
N ALA A 37 -17.49 -1.67 1.69
CA ALA A 37 -17.11 -0.77 0.60
C ALA A 37 -18.30 -0.35 -0.27
N PHE A 38 -19.16 -1.30 -0.66
CA PHE A 38 -20.30 -1.06 -1.54
C PHE A 38 -21.57 -0.66 -0.77
N GLY A 39 -21.62 -0.89 0.53
CA GLY A 39 -22.64 -0.35 1.43
C GLY A 39 -22.57 1.18 1.50
N PHE A 40 -21.37 1.76 1.46
CA PHE A 40 -21.17 3.21 1.33
C PHE A 40 -21.85 3.80 0.07
N TYR A 41 -21.91 3.00 -1.00
CA TYR A 41 -22.58 3.38 -2.25
C TYR A 41 -24.06 2.97 -2.31
N SER A 42 -24.64 2.53 -1.20
CA SER A 42 -26.01 2.02 -1.13
C SER A 42 -26.29 0.84 -2.08
N MET A 43 -25.27 0.10 -2.49
CA MET A 43 -25.40 -0.98 -3.48
C MET A 43 -25.79 -2.33 -2.86
N THR A 44 -25.57 -2.51 -1.55
CA THR A 44 -25.89 -3.75 -0.82
C THR A 44 -27.38 -4.05 -0.70
N GLY A 45 -28.25 -3.03 -0.86
CA GLY A 45 -29.70 -3.22 -0.92
C GLY A 45 -30.20 -3.71 -2.29
N MET A 46 -29.40 -3.53 -3.34
CA MET A 46 -29.78 -3.88 -4.73
C MET A 46 -29.08 -5.15 -5.23
N TYR A 47 -27.89 -5.45 -4.73
CA TYR A 47 -27.05 -6.55 -5.21
C TYR A 47 -26.55 -7.40 -4.05
N SER A 48 -26.49 -8.72 -4.27
CA SER A 48 -25.88 -9.64 -3.31
C SER A 48 -24.38 -9.40 -3.14
N SER A 49 -23.83 -9.70 -1.97
CA SER A 49 -22.38 -9.60 -1.69
C SER A 49 -21.55 -10.43 -2.68
N LYS A 50 -22.07 -11.57 -3.15
CA LYS A 50 -21.44 -12.41 -4.17
C LYS A 50 -21.35 -11.69 -5.53
N SER A 51 -22.43 -11.05 -5.97
CA SER A 51 -22.46 -10.29 -7.22
C SER A 51 -21.52 -9.08 -7.18
N LEU A 52 -21.49 -8.36 -6.06
CA LEU A 52 -20.59 -7.23 -5.84
C LEU A 52 -19.12 -7.69 -5.78
N GLY A 53 -18.84 -8.83 -5.15
CA GLY A 53 -17.52 -9.46 -5.12
C GLY A 53 -17.04 -9.85 -6.53
N LEU A 54 -17.91 -10.46 -7.35
CA LEU A 54 -17.61 -10.77 -8.75
C LEU A 54 -17.34 -9.52 -9.58
N PHE A 55 -18.13 -8.46 -9.40
CA PHE A 55 -17.94 -7.19 -10.10
C PHE A 55 -16.59 -6.55 -9.74
N TRP A 56 -16.32 -6.38 -8.44
CA TRP A 56 -15.08 -5.76 -7.97
C TRP A 56 -13.85 -6.62 -8.30
N GLY A 57 -13.95 -7.92 -8.09
CA GLY A 57 -12.90 -8.88 -8.41
C GLY A 57 -12.61 -8.90 -9.91
N GLY A 58 -13.64 -8.90 -10.75
CA GLY A 58 -13.53 -8.80 -12.21
C GLY A 58 -12.88 -7.49 -12.65
N PHE A 59 -13.23 -6.37 -12.03
CA PHE A 59 -12.62 -5.08 -12.32
C PHE A 59 -11.12 -5.04 -11.95
N CYS A 60 -10.74 -5.57 -10.79
CA CYS A 60 -9.34 -5.70 -10.39
C CYS A 60 -8.56 -6.65 -11.32
N LEU A 61 -9.14 -7.80 -11.64
CA LEU A 61 -8.52 -8.82 -12.51
C LEU A 61 -8.29 -8.28 -13.92
N LEU A 62 -9.30 -7.62 -14.52
CA LEU A 62 -9.20 -6.99 -15.83
C LEU A 62 -8.13 -5.89 -15.85
N THR A 63 -8.11 -5.06 -14.81
CA THR A 63 -7.08 -4.01 -14.68
C THR A 63 -5.69 -4.64 -14.61
N GLY A 64 -5.49 -5.68 -13.79
CA GLY A 64 -4.22 -6.39 -13.71
C GLY A 64 -3.78 -7.05 -15.02
N ILE A 65 -4.68 -7.75 -15.73
CA ILE A 65 -4.38 -8.39 -17.02
C ILE A 65 -4.00 -7.35 -18.08
N THR A 66 -4.79 -6.28 -18.20
CA THR A 66 -4.52 -5.24 -19.20
C THR A 66 -3.24 -4.47 -18.87
N LEU A 67 -2.92 -4.31 -17.59
CA LEU A 67 -1.65 -3.73 -17.13
C LEU A 67 -0.46 -4.63 -17.48
N ALA A 68 -0.55 -5.94 -17.27
CA ALA A 68 0.49 -6.91 -17.69
C ALA A 68 0.72 -6.91 -19.20
N ALA A 69 -0.33 -6.66 -20.00
CA ALA A 69 -0.27 -6.61 -21.45
C ALA A 69 0.22 -5.25 -22.00
N ALA A 70 0.12 -4.15 -21.24
CA ALA A 70 0.45 -2.79 -21.69
C ALA A 70 1.90 -2.56 -22.19
N PRO A 71 2.93 -3.27 -21.68
CA PRO A 71 4.27 -3.20 -22.27
C PRO A 71 4.31 -3.65 -23.74
N TYR A 72 3.50 -4.65 -24.09
CA TYR A 72 3.44 -5.26 -25.42
C TYR A 72 2.39 -4.64 -26.33
N LEU A 73 1.27 -4.17 -25.77
CA LEU A 73 0.15 -3.57 -26.49
C LEU A 73 0.06 -2.06 -26.19
N SER A 74 0.58 -1.24 -27.10
CA SER A 74 0.64 0.23 -26.92
C SER A 74 -0.72 0.88 -26.72
N ALA A 75 -1.79 0.32 -27.31
CA ALA A 75 -3.16 0.77 -27.16
C ALA A 75 -3.66 0.73 -25.71
N LEU A 76 -3.14 -0.20 -24.89
CA LEU A 76 -3.57 -0.36 -23.50
C LEU A 76 -2.89 0.61 -22.53
N ARG A 77 -1.82 1.30 -22.93
CA ARG A 77 -0.99 2.12 -22.01
C ARG A 77 -1.72 3.32 -21.40
N ARG A 78 -2.44 4.10 -22.21
CA ARG A 78 -3.18 5.28 -21.73
C ARG A 78 -4.45 4.91 -20.94
N PRO A 79 -5.23 3.89 -21.36
CA PRO A 79 -6.36 3.40 -20.56
C PRO A 79 -6.01 3.02 -19.12
N GLN A 80 -4.79 2.53 -18.85
CA GLN A 80 -4.36 2.18 -17.49
C GLN A 80 -4.49 3.33 -16.48
N PHE A 81 -4.30 4.57 -16.94
CA PHE A 81 -4.49 5.73 -16.08
C PHE A 81 -5.92 5.77 -15.53
N GLY A 82 -6.92 5.68 -16.41
CA GLY A 82 -8.32 5.69 -16.02
C GLY A 82 -8.68 4.51 -15.11
N LEU A 83 -8.19 3.31 -15.41
CA LEU A 83 -8.46 2.10 -14.62
C LEU A 83 -7.90 2.21 -13.20
N LEU A 84 -6.62 2.57 -13.05
CA LEU A 84 -5.97 2.70 -11.74
C LEU A 84 -6.56 3.86 -10.92
N ILE A 85 -6.87 4.99 -11.55
CA ILE A 85 -7.51 6.13 -10.88
C ILE A 85 -8.92 5.74 -10.42
N LEU A 86 -9.73 5.11 -11.26
CA LEU A 86 -11.08 4.69 -10.90
C LEU A 86 -11.06 3.67 -9.76
N LEU A 87 -10.17 2.68 -9.84
CA LEU A 87 -9.98 1.67 -8.79
C LEU A 87 -9.60 2.31 -7.46
N SER A 88 -8.68 3.27 -7.48
CA SER A 88 -8.30 4.01 -6.28
C SER A 88 -9.44 4.85 -5.74
N ALA A 89 -10.15 5.59 -6.61
CA ALA A 89 -11.23 6.49 -6.23
C ALA A 89 -12.41 5.75 -5.58
N ILE A 90 -12.83 4.61 -6.16
CA ILE A 90 -13.90 3.77 -5.60
C ILE A 90 -13.59 3.37 -4.16
N MET A 91 -12.34 3.03 -3.85
CA MET A 91 -12.00 2.63 -2.48
C MET A 91 -11.79 3.83 -1.57
N LEU A 92 -11.02 4.83 -2.02
CA LEU A 92 -10.68 6.00 -1.20
C LEU A 92 -11.88 6.84 -0.81
N LEU A 93 -12.91 6.95 -1.65
CA LEU A 93 -14.15 7.64 -1.31
C LEU A 93 -14.87 6.98 -0.11
N THR A 94 -14.67 5.68 0.12
CA THR A 94 -15.25 5.02 1.30
C THR A 94 -14.66 5.50 2.62
N LEU A 95 -13.55 6.26 2.62
CA LEU A 95 -13.00 6.90 3.82
C LEU A 95 -13.91 8.00 4.39
N PHE A 96 -14.85 8.53 3.61
CA PHE A 96 -15.87 9.46 4.12
C PHE A 96 -16.93 8.77 4.99
N ASP A 97 -16.95 7.43 5.01
CA ASP A 97 -17.83 6.68 5.89
C ASP A 97 -17.32 6.70 7.34
N SER A 98 -18.21 7.02 8.28
CA SER A 98 -17.88 7.08 9.71
C SER A 98 -17.41 5.73 10.27
N GLY A 99 -17.84 4.61 9.70
CA GLY A 99 -17.44 3.26 10.08
C GLY A 99 -16.01 2.87 9.69
N ARG A 100 -15.28 3.75 8.98
CA ARG A 100 -13.82 3.60 8.77
C ARG A 100 -13.00 4.06 9.96
N TRP A 101 -13.60 4.84 10.85
CA TRP A 101 -12.96 5.49 11.98
C TRP A 101 -13.45 4.89 13.30
N ILE A 102 -12.61 4.85 14.31
CA ILE A 102 -12.92 4.24 15.60
C ILE A 102 -13.60 5.30 16.48
N ALA A 103 -14.93 5.26 16.56
CA ALA A 103 -15.72 6.23 17.30
C ALA A 103 -15.36 6.30 18.79
N GLU A 104 -15.02 5.16 19.41
CA GLU A 104 -14.61 5.06 20.83
C GLU A 104 -13.37 5.90 21.15
N HIS A 105 -12.53 6.18 20.14
CA HIS A 105 -11.31 6.99 20.27
C HIS A 105 -11.45 8.39 19.63
N GLY A 106 -12.69 8.87 19.43
CA GLY A 106 -12.96 10.20 18.90
C GLY A 106 -13.21 10.26 17.39
N GLY A 107 -13.28 9.12 16.70
CA GLY A 107 -13.53 9.08 15.26
C GLY A 107 -12.29 9.54 14.46
N PHE A 108 -12.50 10.26 13.35
CA PHE A 108 -11.39 10.76 12.54
C PHE A 108 -10.41 11.59 13.39
N PRO A 109 -9.09 11.32 13.36
CA PRO A 109 -8.37 10.46 12.41
C PRO A 109 -8.06 9.03 12.90
N VAL A 110 -8.62 8.55 14.01
CA VAL A 110 -8.32 7.20 14.52
C VAL A 110 -8.94 6.14 13.60
N ILE A 111 -8.10 5.41 12.86
CA ILE A 111 -8.53 4.59 11.72
C ILE A 111 -8.67 3.11 12.09
N GLY A 112 -9.82 2.53 11.80
CA GLY A 112 -10.11 1.11 11.99
C GLY A 112 -10.02 0.34 10.68
N SER A 113 -11.18 -0.09 10.16
CA SER A 113 -11.25 -0.81 8.87
C SER A 113 -10.70 -0.02 7.66
N GLY A 114 -10.53 1.30 7.81
CA GLY A 114 -9.93 2.17 6.80
C GLY A 114 -8.43 1.93 6.54
N GLN A 115 -7.71 1.22 7.41
CA GLN A 115 -6.26 1.00 7.24
C GLN A 115 -5.91 0.29 5.91
N GLY A 116 -6.74 -0.63 5.44
CA GLY A 116 -6.56 -1.26 4.12
C GLY A 116 -6.94 -0.34 2.96
N ILE A 117 -7.80 0.65 3.20
CA ILE A 117 -8.33 1.59 2.21
C ILE A 117 -7.31 2.69 1.88
N ILE A 118 -6.62 3.22 2.89
CA ILE A 118 -5.58 4.24 2.66
C ILE A 118 -4.44 3.73 1.77
N LYS A 119 -4.24 2.41 1.66
CA LYS A 119 -3.24 1.83 0.76
C LYS A 119 -3.52 2.11 -0.72
N TYR A 120 -4.77 2.38 -1.10
CA TYR A 120 -5.12 2.76 -2.47
C TYR A 120 -4.57 4.13 -2.88
N PHE A 121 -4.13 4.98 -1.95
CA PHE A 121 -3.39 6.20 -2.30
C PHE A 121 -2.11 5.89 -3.09
N ALA A 122 -1.49 4.73 -2.89
CA ALA A 122 -0.27 4.29 -3.58
C ALA A 122 -0.44 4.23 -5.10
N LEU A 123 -1.62 3.83 -5.57
CA LEU A 123 -1.92 3.61 -6.98
C LEU A 123 -2.04 4.92 -7.78
N LEU A 124 -2.43 6.02 -7.12
CA LEU A 124 -2.58 7.33 -7.77
C LEU A 124 -1.28 7.81 -8.44
N PRO A 125 -0.16 8.02 -7.71
CA PRO A 125 1.09 8.45 -8.33
C PRO A 125 1.73 7.38 -9.22
N LEU A 126 1.46 6.09 -8.98
CA LEU A 126 1.89 5.01 -9.88
C LEU A 126 1.21 5.12 -11.25
N ALA A 127 -0.08 5.45 -11.30
CA ALA A 127 -0.79 5.69 -12.55
C ALA A 127 -0.17 6.87 -13.32
N PHE A 128 0.19 7.96 -12.62
CA PHE A 128 0.89 9.08 -13.24
C PHE A 128 2.27 8.71 -13.76
N TYR A 129 3.05 7.95 -13.01
CA TYR A 129 4.38 7.50 -13.45
C TYR A 129 4.29 6.58 -14.67
N LEU A 130 3.39 5.60 -14.66
CA LEU A 130 3.27 4.62 -15.75
C LEU A 130 2.73 5.25 -17.04
N CYS A 131 1.80 6.20 -16.95
CA CYS A 131 1.15 6.77 -18.14
C CYS A 131 1.76 8.10 -18.59
N PHE A 132 2.41 8.84 -17.68
CA PHE A 132 2.92 10.19 -17.89
C PHE A 132 4.34 10.38 -17.35
N GLY A 133 5.15 9.31 -17.30
CA GLY A 133 6.51 9.32 -16.75
C GLY A 133 7.40 10.45 -17.26
N THR A 134 7.33 10.78 -18.56
CA THR A 134 8.17 11.84 -19.17
C THR A 134 7.59 13.25 -19.07
N ARG A 135 6.37 13.43 -18.56
CA ARG A 135 5.73 14.75 -18.48
C ARG A 135 6.09 15.53 -17.23
N PHE A 136 6.56 14.85 -16.19
CA PHE A 136 6.92 15.45 -14.92
C PHE A 136 8.41 15.21 -14.64
N THR A 137 9.01 16.07 -13.82
CA THR A 137 10.39 15.90 -13.39
C THR A 137 10.53 14.68 -12.46
N GLU A 138 11.72 14.09 -12.36
CA GLU A 138 11.98 12.99 -11.43
C GLU A 138 11.68 13.40 -9.97
N ARG A 139 11.98 14.64 -9.60
CA ARG A 139 11.64 15.18 -8.27
C ARG A 139 10.14 15.25 -8.04
N THR A 140 9.36 15.65 -9.05
CA THR A 140 7.90 15.67 -8.96
C THR A 140 7.36 14.25 -8.76
N HIS A 141 7.85 13.27 -9.53
CA HIS A 141 7.49 11.86 -9.34
C HIS A 141 7.89 11.36 -7.95
N ALA A 142 9.07 11.70 -7.45
CA ALA A 142 9.52 11.32 -6.11
C ALA A 142 8.59 11.88 -5.02
N LEU A 143 8.21 13.17 -5.10
CA LEU A 143 7.28 13.78 -4.16
C LEU A 143 5.88 13.16 -4.24
N MET A 144 5.36 12.94 -5.46
CA MET A 144 4.06 12.29 -5.67
C MET A 144 4.03 10.87 -5.09
N ASN A 145 5.12 10.10 -5.25
CA ASN A 145 5.23 8.74 -4.74
C ASN A 145 5.58 8.67 -3.23
N TYR A 146 6.18 9.73 -2.67
CA TYR A 146 6.40 9.87 -1.24
C TYR A 146 5.10 10.08 -0.47
N ILE A 147 4.16 10.88 -0.99
CA ILE A 147 2.89 11.20 -0.33
C ILE A 147 2.14 9.96 0.19
N PRO A 148 1.85 8.92 -0.62
CA PRO A 148 1.14 7.75 -0.12
C PRO A 148 1.95 6.95 0.92
N VAL A 149 3.28 6.87 0.77
CA VAL A 149 4.18 6.23 1.75
C VAL A 149 4.09 6.96 3.09
N ALA A 150 4.13 8.29 3.06
CA ALA A 150 3.96 9.11 4.25
C ALA A 150 2.58 8.90 4.87
N ILE A 151 1.51 9.00 4.08
CA ILE A 151 0.13 8.81 4.56
C ILE A 151 0.00 7.49 5.31
N VAL A 152 0.44 6.36 4.72
CA VAL A 152 0.27 5.05 5.35
C VAL A 152 1.09 4.90 6.62
N LEU A 153 2.35 5.36 6.62
CA LEU A 153 3.24 5.23 7.78
C LEU A 153 2.85 6.17 8.92
N PHE A 154 2.42 7.41 8.62
CA PHE A 154 1.91 8.33 9.64
C PHE A 154 0.63 7.81 10.27
N TRP A 155 -0.31 7.30 9.48
CA TRP A 155 -1.59 6.82 10.00
C TRP A 155 -1.44 5.52 10.78
N ILE A 156 -0.87 4.49 10.15
CA ILE A 156 -0.75 3.16 10.78
C ILE A 156 0.29 3.19 11.89
N GLY A 157 1.41 3.90 11.70
CA GLY A 157 2.40 4.12 12.76
C GLY A 157 1.83 4.92 13.93
N GLY A 158 0.98 5.91 13.66
CA GLY A 158 0.26 6.66 14.71
C GLY A 158 -0.74 5.80 15.50
N MET A 159 -1.38 4.82 14.86
CA MET A 159 -2.25 3.87 15.55
C MET A 159 -1.51 3.01 16.57
N LYS A 160 -0.19 2.77 16.39
CA LYS A 160 0.61 1.88 17.25
C LYS A 160 0.70 2.32 18.71
N PHE A 161 0.46 3.60 18.99
CA PHE A 161 0.42 4.15 20.35
C PHE A 161 -0.90 3.84 21.09
N LEU A 162 -1.86 3.18 20.43
CA LEU A 162 -3.12 2.76 21.03
C LEU A 162 -3.07 1.28 21.42
N GLU A 163 -3.63 0.97 22.60
CA GLU A 163 -3.67 -0.41 23.13
C GLU A 163 -4.39 -1.39 22.19
N LEU A 164 -5.44 -0.93 21.50
CA LEU A 164 -6.18 -1.74 20.54
C LEU A 164 -5.29 -2.24 19.40
N GLU A 165 -4.39 -1.39 18.90
CA GLU A 165 -3.51 -1.69 17.77
C GLU A 165 -2.33 -2.53 18.25
N ALA A 166 -1.81 -2.25 19.44
CA ALA A 166 -0.77 -3.06 20.07
C ALA A 166 -1.23 -4.52 20.23
N LYS A 167 -2.48 -4.74 20.67
CA LYS A 167 -3.08 -6.08 20.74
C LYS A 167 -3.32 -6.69 19.36
N ALA A 168 -3.75 -5.89 18.38
CA ALA A 168 -4.06 -6.37 17.04
C ALA A 168 -2.84 -6.94 16.30
N ILE A 169 -1.63 -6.42 16.57
CA ILE A 169 -0.40 -6.90 15.92
C ILE A 169 0.31 -8.04 16.63
N VAL A 170 -0.11 -8.43 17.84
CA VAL A 170 0.52 -9.55 18.58
C VAL A 170 0.67 -10.81 17.71
N PRO A 171 -0.38 -11.29 17.01
CA PRO A 171 -0.26 -12.51 16.19
C PRO A 171 0.71 -12.36 15.01
N LEU A 172 0.94 -11.13 14.53
CA LEU A 172 1.86 -10.84 13.43
C LEU A 172 3.31 -10.82 13.93
N VAL A 173 3.54 -10.14 15.06
CA VAL A 173 4.87 -9.96 15.65
C VAL A 173 5.39 -11.28 16.23
N GLU A 174 4.56 -12.04 16.95
CA GLU A 174 4.97 -13.33 17.57
C GLU A 174 5.35 -14.39 16.54
N THR A 175 4.67 -14.41 15.40
CA THR A 175 4.96 -15.38 14.33
C THR A 175 6.04 -14.89 13.37
N SER A 176 6.51 -13.65 13.52
CA SER A 176 7.49 -13.05 12.62
C SER A 176 8.88 -13.69 12.75
N PRO A 177 9.54 -14.06 11.65
CA PRO A 177 10.95 -14.45 11.68
C PRO A 177 11.89 -13.29 12.04
N PHE A 178 11.44 -12.04 11.94
CA PHE A 178 12.26 -10.84 12.15
C PHE A 178 11.89 -10.05 13.41
N MET A 179 10.66 -10.17 13.91
CA MET A 179 10.16 -9.39 15.05
C MET A 179 9.83 -10.21 16.30
N SER A 180 9.81 -11.54 16.25
CA SER A 180 9.37 -12.39 17.37
C SER A 180 10.16 -12.16 18.67
N TRP A 181 11.40 -11.70 18.57
CA TRP A 181 12.23 -11.34 19.72
C TRP A 181 11.76 -10.09 20.46
N LEU A 182 10.95 -9.21 19.86
CA LEU A 182 10.54 -7.95 20.50
C LEU A 182 9.84 -8.20 21.84
N TYR A 183 8.96 -9.21 21.90
CA TYR A 183 8.22 -9.53 23.12
C TYR A 183 9.02 -10.27 24.18
N THR A 184 10.26 -10.69 23.87
CA THR A 184 11.18 -11.22 24.91
C THR A 184 11.86 -10.10 25.68
N LEU A 185 11.96 -8.90 25.10
CA LEU A 185 12.63 -7.74 25.69
C LEU A 185 11.65 -6.64 26.13
N PHE A 186 10.50 -6.53 25.46
CA PHE A 186 9.56 -5.42 25.63
C PHE A 186 8.14 -5.93 25.90
N SER A 187 7.34 -5.11 26.58
CA SER A 187 5.89 -5.35 26.70
C SER A 187 5.21 -5.24 25.33
N VAL A 188 3.98 -5.76 25.22
CA VAL A 188 3.16 -5.65 24.00
C VAL A 188 3.02 -4.21 23.54
N GLN A 189 2.70 -3.29 24.47
CA GLN A 189 2.56 -1.88 24.15
C GLN A 189 3.91 -1.26 23.74
N THR A 190 4.97 -1.52 24.51
CA THR A 190 6.29 -0.92 24.21
C THR A 190 6.82 -1.36 22.85
N ALA A 191 6.66 -2.63 22.47
CA ALA A 191 7.04 -3.10 21.14
C ALA A 191 6.20 -2.43 20.04
N SER A 192 4.91 -2.26 20.25
CA SER A 192 4.04 -1.49 19.33
C SER A 192 4.52 -0.04 19.19
N ASP A 193 4.77 0.64 20.30
CA ASP A 193 5.28 2.02 20.32
C ASP A 193 6.60 2.16 19.55
N LEU A 194 7.52 1.20 19.70
CA LEU A 194 8.80 1.19 18.97
C LEU A 194 8.60 1.05 17.46
N ILE A 195 7.68 0.19 17.02
CA ILE A 195 7.31 0.07 15.61
C ILE A 195 6.69 1.40 15.11
N GLY A 196 5.78 2.00 15.90
CA GLY A 196 5.19 3.29 15.58
C GLY A 196 6.24 4.39 15.42
N ILE A 197 7.16 4.52 16.38
CA ILE A 197 8.27 5.48 16.31
C ILE A 197 9.12 5.25 15.07
N TYR A 198 9.44 3.99 14.74
CA TYR A 198 10.19 3.64 13.54
C TYR A 198 9.49 4.16 12.28
N ASP A 199 8.20 3.85 12.12
CA ASP A 199 7.40 4.26 10.96
C ASP A 199 7.38 5.78 10.81
N LEU A 200 7.10 6.51 11.90
CA LEU A 200 7.03 7.97 11.89
C LEU A 200 8.39 8.60 11.56
N VAL A 201 9.46 8.16 12.21
CA VAL A 201 10.81 8.73 12.04
C VAL A 201 11.30 8.53 10.61
N PHE A 202 11.17 7.33 10.05
CA PHE A 202 11.68 7.05 8.71
C PHE A 202 10.80 7.61 7.59
N ALA A 203 9.50 7.77 7.81
CA ALA A 203 8.64 8.55 6.92
C ALA A 203 9.05 10.04 6.87
N ILE A 204 9.35 10.65 8.03
CA ILE A 204 9.87 12.03 8.08
C ILE A 204 11.22 12.11 7.38
N LEU A 205 12.13 11.18 7.69
CA LEU A 205 13.49 11.20 7.16
C LEU A 205 13.52 11.08 5.63
N LEU A 206 12.69 10.20 5.05
CA LEU A 206 12.53 10.09 3.60
C LEU A 206 12.04 11.41 2.98
N GLY A 207 11.04 12.05 3.58
CA GLY A 207 10.52 13.34 3.13
C GLY A 207 11.55 14.45 3.19
N VAL A 208 12.26 14.56 4.32
CA VAL A 208 13.36 15.52 4.52
C VAL A 208 14.48 15.28 3.50
N GLY A 209 14.84 14.02 3.24
CA GLY A 209 15.83 13.67 2.23
C GLY A 209 15.45 14.17 0.84
N ILE A 210 14.20 13.96 0.43
CA ILE A 210 13.69 14.42 -0.88
C ILE A 210 13.62 15.95 -0.93
N TRP A 211 13.21 16.59 0.16
CA TRP A 211 13.11 18.04 0.25
C TRP A 211 14.48 18.72 0.10
N LEU A 212 15.46 18.25 0.89
CA LEU A 212 16.84 18.75 0.90
C LEU A 212 17.70 18.24 -0.26
N ARG A 213 17.17 17.31 -1.07
CA ARG A 213 17.87 16.65 -2.19
C ARG A 213 19.18 15.98 -1.76
N LYS A 214 19.20 15.43 -0.54
CA LYS A 214 20.37 14.75 0.02
C LYS A 214 20.29 13.27 -0.23
N ARG A 215 21.03 12.79 -1.24
CA ARG A 215 21.02 11.40 -1.71
C ARG A 215 21.12 10.38 -0.58
N TYR A 216 22.11 10.52 0.32
CA TYR A 216 22.30 9.59 1.43
C TYR A 216 21.06 9.49 2.35
N ILE A 217 20.41 10.61 2.64
CA ILE A 217 19.21 10.66 3.49
C ILE A 217 18.04 9.99 2.75
N VAL A 218 17.88 10.24 1.45
CA VAL A 218 16.85 9.58 0.64
C VAL A 218 17.06 8.07 0.60
N LEU A 219 18.28 7.60 0.35
CA LEU A 219 18.59 6.17 0.29
C LEU A 219 18.35 5.47 1.63
N LEU A 220 18.73 6.11 2.74
CA LEU A 220 18.48 5.58 4.07
C LEU A 220 16.98 5.55 4.40
N GLY A 221 16.23 6.60 4.03
CA GLY A 221 14.77 6.63 4.14
C GLY A 221 14.09 5.55 3.30
N ILE A 222 14.53 5.33 2.05
CA ILE A 222 14.03 4.24 1.18
C ILE A 222 14.32 2.89 1.83
N ALA A 223 15.53 2.66 2.31
CA ALA A 223 15.91 1.38 2.92
C ALA A 223 15.07 1.08 4.17
N ALA A 224 14.90 2.07 5.05
CA ALA A 224 14.17 1.90 6.29
C ALA A 224 12.65 1.73 6.08
N THR A 225 12.03 2.61 5.29
CA THR A 225 10.60 2.46 4.94
C THR A 225 10.34 1.20 4.10
N GLY A 226 11.28 0.83 3.21
CA GLY A 226 11.24 -0.42 2.46
C GLY A 226 11.31 -1.64 3.35
N ALA A 227 12.11 -1.60 4.42
CA ALA A 227 12.18 -2.69 5.40
C ALA A 227 10.83 -2.95 6.06
N VAL A 228 10.02 -1.91 6.33
CA VAL A 228 8.65 -2.05 6.84
C VAL A 228 7.81 -2.87 5.86
N PHE A 229 7.71 -2.45 4.60
CA PHE A 229 6.88 -3.12 3.60
C PHE A 229 7.36 -4.53 3.25
N ILE A 230 8.68 -4.75 3.23
CA ILE A 230 9.26 -6.09 3.03
C ILE A 230 8.91 -6.98 4.22
N MET A 231 9.06 -6.46 5.44
CA MET A 231 8.75 -7.22 6.65
C MET A 231 7.26 -7.55 6.74
N THR A 232 6.35 -6.65 6.35
CA THR A 232 4.92 -6.99 6.29
C THR A 232 4.62 -8.07 5.27
N GLN A 233 5.36 -8.18 4.15
CA GLN A 233 5.19 -9.30 3.21
C GLN A 233 5.48 -10.65 3.85
N THR A 234 6.37 -10.71 4.85
CA THR A 234 6.70 -11.97 5.53
C THR A 234 5.49 -12.55 6.29
N PHE A 235 4.59 -11.68 6.76
CA PHE A 235 3.36 -12.08 7.44
C PHE A 235 2.39 -12.83 6.54
N LEU A 236 2.51 -12.71 5.21
CA LEU A 236 1.71 -13.50 4.30
C LEU A 236 1.97 -15.01 4.48
N PHE A 237 3.20 -15.36 4.87
CA PHE A 237 3.65 -16.74 5.08
C PHE A 237 3.69 -17.14 6.55
N SER A 238 3.93 -16.20 7.47
CA SER A 238 4.12 -16.51 8.88
C SER A 238 2.85 -16.40 9.72
N ALA A 239 1.92 -15.50 9.36
CA ALA A 239 0.72 -15.22 10.14
C ALA A 239 -0.50 -15.96 9.60
N GLN A 240 -1.40 -16.34 10.51
CA GLN A 240 -2.72 -16.85 10.13
C GLN A 240 -3.54 -15.74 9.45
N GLY A 241 -4.29 -16.10 8.41
CA GLY A 241 -5.04 -15.13 7.61
C GLY A 241 -4.22 -14.46 6.49
N GLY A 242 -2.99 -14.92 6.22
CA GLY A 242 -2.25 -14.55 5.02
C GLY A 242 -2.87 -15.18 3.76
N PHE A 243 -2.72 -16.50 3.62
CA PHE A 243 -3.33 -17.27 2.53
C PHE A 243 -4.66 -17.91 2.93
N ALA A 244 -5.47 -18.23 1.93
CA ALA A 244 -6.74 -18.95 2.08
C ALA A 244 -6.84 -20.11 1.10
N ASP A 245 -7.30 -21.28 1.57
CA ASP A 245 -7.37 -22.50 0.76
C ASP A 245 -8.30 -22.36 -0.45
N THR A 246 -9.40 -21.62 -0.30
CA THR A 246 -10.46 -21.53 -1.31
C THR A 246 -10.49 -20.19 -2.05
N THR A 247 -9.86 -19.15 -1.51
CA THR A 247 -9.95 -17.77 -2.01
C THR A 247 -8.58 -17.10 -2.20
N LEU A 248 -7.51 -17.90 -2.25
CA LEU A 248 -6.10 -17.50 -2.41
C LEU A 248 -5.52 -16.74 -1.21
N ILE A 249 -6.12 -15.62 -0.82
CA ILE A 249 -5.68 -14.76 0.28
C ILE A 249 -6.84 -14.42 1.21
N ASP A 250 -6.56 -14.36 2.52
CA ASP A 250 -7.53 -13.96 3.55
C ASP A 250 -7.43 -12.43 3.82
N GLY A 251 -8.18 -11.87 4.78
CA GLY A 251 -8.37 -10.43 4.93
C GLY A 251 -7.09 -9.71 5.30
N LEU A 252 -6.24 -10.38 6.09
CA LEU A 252 -4.88 -9.93 6.38
C LEU A 252 -4.01 -10.03 5.11
N GLY A 253 -4.11 -11.11 4.32
CA GLY A 253 -3.44 -11.21 3.02
C GLY A 253 -3.80 -10.09 2.04
N LEU A 254 -5.09 -9.73 1.96
CA LEU A 254 -5.53 -8.55 1.20
C LEU A 254 -4.89 -7.27 1.70
N PHE A 255 -4.76 -7.10 3.01
CA PHE A 255 -4.12 -5.92 3.59
C PHE A 255 -2.62 -5.89 3.26
N ILE A 256 -1.91 -7.02 3.43
CA ILE A 256 -0.46 -7.14 3.24
C ILE A 256 -0.06 -7.01 1.78
N ILE A 257 -0.75 -7.68 0.84
CA ILE A 257 -0.32 -7.72 -0.57
C ILE A 257 -0.27 -6.33 -1.21
N LYS A 258 -1.06 -5.38 -0.69
CA LYS A 258 -1.06 -3.98 -1.13
C LYS A 258 0.23 -3.24 -0.75
N ASP A 259 1.02 -3.74 0.19
CA ASP A 259 2.29 -3.10 0.56
C ASP A 259 3.34 -3.15 -0.56
N LEU A 260 3.18 -4.10 -1.49
CA LEU A 260 3.96 -4.15 -2.73
C LEU A 260 3.76 -2.88 -3.60
N TRP A 261 2.63 -2.18 -3.48
CA TRP A 261 2.41 -0.91 -4.17
C TRP A 261 3.33 0.18 -3.63
N PHE A 262 3.57 0.21 -2.32
CA PHE A 262 4.52 1.15 -1.74
C PHE A 262 5.96 0.81 -2.09
N ILE A 263 6.31 -0.48 -2.24
CA ILE A 263 7.61 -0.88 -2.79
C ILE A 263 7.78 -0.33 -4.22
N CYS A 264 6.73 -0.35 -5.05
CA CYS A 264 6.75 0.32 -6.35
C CYS A 264 6.94 1.83 -6.24
N ASN A 265 6.29 2.49 -5.28
CA ASN A 265 6.50 3.92 -5.02
C ASN A 265 7.98 4.20 -4.65
N LEU A 266 8.57 3.36 -3.79
CA LEU A 266 9.97 3.47 -3.38
C LEU A 266 10.95 3.25 -4.54
N PHE A 267 10.65 2.36 -5.50
CA PHE A 267 11.48 2.23 -6.72
C PHE A 267 11.53 3.52 -7.53
N ILE A 268 10.44 4.26 -7.62
CA ILE A 268 10.41 5.55 -8.33
C ILE A 268 11.21 6.60 -7.56
N ILE A 269 11.11 6.64 -6.23
CA ILE A 269 11.92 7.55 -5.41
C ILE A 269 13.41 7.19 -5.51
N PHE A 270 13.74 5.91 -5.64
CA PHE A 270 15.11 5.45 -5.88
C PHE A 270 15.68 5.94 -7.21
N GLU A 271 14.86 6.01 -8.27
CA GLU A 271 15.31 6.62 -9.54
C GLU A 271 15.75 8.07 -9.34
N TYR A 272 14.95 8.86 -8.63
CA TYR A 272 15.30 10.23 -8.27
C TYR A 272 16.56 10.31 -7.39
N ALA A 273 16.72 9.39 -6.44
CA ALA A 273 17.89 9.36 -5.56
C ALA A 273 19.20 9.14 -6.33
N ARG A 274 19.17 8.39 -7.45
CA ARG A 274 20.34 8.21 -8.33
C ARG A 274 20.74 9.49 -9.06
N GLY A 275 19.78 10.37 -9.33
CA GLY A 275 20.00 11.67 -9.98
C GLY A 275 20.37 12.80 -9.00
N CYS A 276 20.30 12.56 -7.68
CA CYS A 276 20.80 13.53 -6.71
C CYS A 276 22.32 13.51 -6.69
N GLU A 277 22.95 14.62 -7.06
CA GLU A 277 24.39 14.80 -6.83
C GLU A 277 24.67 14.76 -5.33
N ASP A 278 25.62 13.91 -4.93
CA ASP A 278 26.23 14.04 -3.63
C ASP A 278 26.92 15.40 -3.65
N THR A 279 26.32 16.41 -3.01
CA THR A 279 27.08 17.60 -2.63
C THR A 279 28.09 17.10 -1.61
N ALA A 280 29.20 16.59 -2.13
CA ALA A 280 30.38 16.24 -1.37
C ALA A 280 30.74 17.47 -0.55
N ALA A 281 31.16 17.18 0.68
CA ALA A 281 31.76 18.11 1.60
C ALA A 281 32.70 19.10 0.90
N GLU A 282 32.21 20.30 0.63
CA GLU A 282 33.02 21.50 0.54
C GLU A 282 32.59 22.42 1.67
N LYS A 283 33.14 22.16 2.85
CA LYS A 283 33.83 23.11 3.74
C LYS A 283 34.09 22.48 5.10
#